data_AF-A0A953KIU1-F1
#
_entry.id   AF-A0A953KIU1-F1
#
_cell.length_a   1.000
_cell.length_b   1.000
_cell.length_c   1.000
_cell.angle_alpha   90.00
_cell.angle_beta   90.00
_cell.angle_gamma   90.00
#
_symmetry.space_group_name_H-M   'P 1'
#
loop_
_entity.id
_entity.type
_entity.pdbx_description
1 polymer ?
#
loop_
_entity_poly.entity_id
_entity_poly.type
_entity_poly.pdbx_seq_one_letter_code
_entity_poly.pdbx_strand_id
1 'polypeptide(L)'
;MNFFNDRELARRFKAETVPPKERFYYLIIYILFFEIINSSLFNNWISEVEEPSWWVDGFNLAIIFFGTILCYCANAKGDNKEFIERYICIGFPIAVQVFILEVVLIGIINFTTGLGMFISKMWYIAAMAINGTSLSRGEIDIQVHNMFGNIITVTEIENMILEFIVGLYFYLRLRSSIKIAAH
;
A
#
# COMPACT_ATOMS: atom_id res chain seq x y z
N MET A 1 -18.49 2.89 -15.97
CA MET A 1 -17.48 2.31 -15.05
C MET A 1 -17.44 3.14 -13.79
N ASN A 2 -17.57 2.48 -12.65
CA ASN A 2 -17.47 3.11 -11.34
C ASN A 2 -16.11 2.77 -10.73
N PHE A 3 -15.27 3.78 -10.51
CA PHE A 3 -13.88 3.60 -10.04
C PHE A 3 -13.70 3.83 -8.54
N PHE A 4 -14.72 4.34 -7.86
CA PHE A 4 -14.64 4.70 -6.44
C PHE A 4 -15.74 4.09 -5.58
N ASN A 5 -16.69 3.36 -6.16
CA ASN A 5 -17.78 2.77 -5.40
C ASN A 5 -17.92 1.29 -5.76
N ASP A 6 -17.14 0.49 -5.03
CA ASP A 6 -17.10 -0.97 -5.07
C ASP A 6 -18.45 -1.60 -4.70
N ARG A 7 -19.19 -1.00 -3.75
CA ARG A 7 -20.50 -1.50 -3.33
C ARG A 7 -21.56 -1.35 -4.41
N GLU A 8 -21.56 -0.23 -5.13
CA GLU A 8 -22.48 -0.03 -6.24
C GLU A 8 -22.19 -0.99 -7.38
N LEU A 9 -20.91 -1.21 -7.70
CA LEU A 9 -20.53 -2.20 -8.70
C LEU A 9 -20.92 -3.63 -8.27
N ALA A 10 -20.75 -3.97 -6.99
CA ALA A 10 -21.20 -5.25 -6.44
C ALA A 10 -22.72 -5.46 -6.61
N ARG A 11 -23.53 -4.43 -6.34
CA ARG A 11 -24.99 -4.49 -6.57
C ARG A 11 -25.33 -4.65 -8.06
N ARG A 12 -24.58 -4.00 -8.95
CA ARG A 12 -24.77 -4.16 -10.39
C ARG A 12 -24.45 -5.58 -10.86
N PHE A 13 -23.43 -6.22 -10.29
CA PHE A 13 -23.14 -7.64 -10.52
C PHE A 13 -24.28 -8.54 -10.03
N LYS A 14 -24.80 -8.28 -8.81
CA LYS A 14 -25.97 -9.00 -8.28
C LYS A 14 -27.20 -8.88 -9.19
N ALA A 15 -27.41 -7.70 -9.77
CA ALA A 15 -28.52 -7.44 -10.69
C ALA A 15 -28.23 -7.90 -12.14
N GLU A 16 -27.09 -8.55 -12.41
CA GLU A 16 -26.65 -8.98 -13.74
C GLU A 16 -26.57 -7.84 -14.78
N THR A 17 -26.36 -6.60 -14.32
CA THR A 17 -26.36 -5.37 -15.15
C THR A 17 -24.97 -4.90 -15.61
N VAL A 18 -23.92 -5.69 -15.34
CA VAL A 18 -22.55 -5.37 -15.79
C VAL A 18 -22.28 -6.09 -17.12
N PRO A 19 -22.32 -5.37 -18.26
CA PRO A 19 -22.17 -5.99 -19.57
C PRO A 19 -20.75 -6.53 -19.79
N PRO A 20 -20.55 -7.58 -20.61
CA PRO A 20 -19.23 -8.18 -20.86
C PRO A 20 -18.17 -7.18 -21.31
N LYS A 21 -18.56 -6.19 -22.13
CA LYS A 21 -17.67 -5.11 -22.59
C LYS A 21 -17.10 -4.29 -21.44
N GLU A 22 -17.90 -4.00 -20.40
CA GLU A 22 -17.44 -3.26 -19.22
C GLU A 22 -16.47 -4.10 -18.38
N ARG A 23 -16.72 -5.41 -18.24
CA ARG A 23 -15.82 -6.35 -17.53
C ARG A 23 -14.45 -6.43 -18.21
N PHE A 24 -14.43 -6.46 -19.54
CA PHE A 24 -13.19 -6.44 -20.32
C PHE A 24 -12.38 -5.17 -20.07
N TYR A 25 -13.03 -4.00 -20.03
CA TYR A 25 -12.31 -2.75 -19.72
C TYR A 25 -11.74 -2.74 -18.30
N TYR A 26 -12.46 -3.30 -17.31
CA TYR A 26 -11.92 -3.45 -15.96
C TYR A 26 -10.67 -4.32 -15.94
N LEU A 27 -10.64 -5.42 -16.68
CA LEU A 27 -9.46 -6.28 -16.81
C LEU A 27 -8.26 -5.52 -17.40
N ILE A 28 -8.46 -4.83 -18.53
CA ILE A 28 -7.38 -4.07 -19.18
C ILE A 28 -6.85 -2.97 -18.26
N ILE A 29 -7.73 -2.21 -17.62
CA ILE A 29 -7.33 -1.15 -16.71
C ILE A 29 -6.63 -1.71 -15.47
N TYR A 30 -7.09 -2.85 -14.94
CA TYR A 30 -6.45 -3.51 -13.80
C TYR A 30 -5.01 -3.94 -14.12
N ILE A 31 -4.79 -4.55 -15.28
CA ILE A 31 -3.44 -4.93 -15.75
C ILE A 31 -2.57 -3.68 -15.91
N LEU A 32 -3.06 -2.66 -16.63
CA LEU A 32 -2.30 -1.42 -16.83
C LEU A 32 -1.96 -0.72 -15.51
N PHE A 33 -2.89 -0.73 -14.55
CA PHE A 33 -2.66 -0.16 -13.23
C PHE A 33 -1.54 -0.88 -12.49
N PHE A 34 -1.55 -2.22 -12.51
CA PHE A 34 -0.50 -3.02 -11.89
C PHE A 34 0.87 -2.81 -12.57
N GLU A 35 0.91 -2.75 -13.90
CA GLU A 35 2.15 -2.47 -14.66
C GLU A 35 2.70 -1.08 -14.36
N ILE A 36 1.84 -0.06 -14.23
CA ILE A 36 2.28 1.30 -13.89
C ILE A 36 2.88 1.33 -12.48
N ILE A 37 2.23 0.73 -11.50
CA ILE A 37 2.71 0.71 -10.11
C ILE A 37 4.03 -0.04 -9.98
N ASN A 38 4.20 -1.16 -10.68
CA ASN A 38 5.45 -1.94 -10.63
C ASN A 38 6.52 -1.43 -11.61
N SER A 39 6.24 -0.38 -12.38
CA SER A 39 7.20 0.15 -13.34
C SER A 39 8.38 0.80 -12.63
N SER A 40 9.57 0.65 -13.22
CA SER A 40 10.77 1.35 -12.74
C SER A 40 10.60 2.86 -12.70
N LEU A 41 9.80 3.44 -13.60
CA LEU A 41 9.48 4.86 -13.61
C LEU A 41 8.74 5.31 -12.33
N PHE A 42 7.80 4.49 -11.87
CA PHE A 42 7.04 4.78 -10.66
C PHE A 42 7.88 4.57 -9.40
N ASN A 43 8.64 3.46 -9.35
CA ASN A 43 9.53 3.17 -8.22
C ASN A 43 10.60 4.24 -8.02
N ASN A 44 11.23 4.72 -9.11
CA ASN A 44 12.21 5.80 -9.05
C ASN A 44 11.63 7.14 -8.58
N TRP A 45 10.30 7.33 -8.68
CA TRP A 45 9.64 8.57 -8.25
C TRP A 45 9.34 8.59 -6.75
N ILE A 46 9.02 7.44 -6.15
CA ILE A 46 8.56 7.38 -4.76
C ILE A 46 9.71 7.33 -3.75
N SER A 47 10.81 6.64 -4.05
CA SER A 47 12.07 6.75 -3.31
C SER A 47 13.14 5.80 -3.86
N GLU A 48 14.41 6.03 -3.49
CA GLU A 48 15.45 4.99 -3.47
C GLU A 48 15.08 3.96 -2.38
N VAL A 49 13.98 3.22 -2.59
CA VAL A 49 13.59 2.14 -1.68
C VAL A 49 14.66 1.06 -1.82
N GLU A 50 15.35 0.74 -0.73
CA GLU A 50 16.20 -0.45 -0.67
C GLU A 50 15.37 -1.67 -1.09
N GLU A 51 15.98 -2.58 -1.86
CA GLU A 51 15.25 -3.78 -2.33
C GLU A 51 14.61 -4.48 -1.13
N PRO A 52 13.28 -4.70 -1.14
CA PRO A 52 12.61 -5.33 -0.03
C PRO A 52 13.25 -6.70 0.23
N SER A 53 13.47 -6.99 1.50
CA SER A 53 14.02 -8.28 1.89
C SER A 53 13.09 -9.42 1.49
N TRP A 54 13.64 -10.55 1.05
CA TRP A 54 12.89 -11.71 0.53
C TRP A 54 11.77 -12.23 1.46
N TRP A 55 11.87 -11.98 2.77
CA TRP A 55 10.87 -12.40 3.74
C TRP A 55 9.65 -11.47 3.76
N VAL A 56 9.80 -10.18 3.43
CA VAL A 56 8.70 -9.22 3.22
C VAL A 56 7.89 -9.66 2.01
N ASP A 57 8.56 -10.00 0.90
CA ASP A 57 7.91 -10.55 -0.29
C ASP A 57 7.14 -11.83 0.01
N GLY A 58 7.77 -12.75 0.75
CA GLY A 58 7.13 -14.00 1.19
C GLY A 58 5.87 -13.75 2.03
N PHE A 59 5.91 -12.74 2.90
CA PHE A 59 4.77 -12.33 3.71
C PHE A 59 3.65 -11.70 2.88
N ASN A 60 3.99 -10.82 1.93
CA ASN A 60 3.03 -10.23 0.99
C ASN A 60 2.34 -11.29 0.12
N LEU A 61 3.10 -12.27 -0.37
CA LEU A 61 2.55 -13.42 -1.08
C LEU A 61 1.58 -14.22 -0.22
N ALA A 62 1.87 -14.40 1.08
CA ALA A 62 0.96 -15.07 2.00
C ALA A 62 -0.35 -14.29 2.17
N ILE A 63 -0.29 -12.97 2.36
CA ILE A 63 -1.49 -12.11 2.45
C ILE A 63 -2.33 -12.25 1.17
N ILE A 64 -1.69 -12.18 0.00
CA ILE A 64 -2.36 -12.32 -1.29
C ILE A 64 -3.04 -13.68 -1.38
N PHE A 65 -2.31 -14.76 -1.13
CA PHE A 65 -2.82 -16.12 -1.21
C PHE A 65 -4.03 -16.35 -0.29
N PHE A 66 -3.90 -16.05 1.01
CA PHE A 66 -4.99 -16.22 1.97
C PHE A 66 -6.15 -15.26 1.70
N GLY A 67 -5.86 -14.02 1.32
CA GLY A 67 -6.84 -13.01 0.98
C GLY A 67 -7.71 -13.42 -0.22
N THR A 68 -7.09 -13.94 -1.28
CA THR A 68 -7.80 -14.47 -2.45
C THR A 68 -8.64 -15.69 -2.08
N ILE A 69 -8.13 -16.62 -1.25
CA ILE A 69 -8.91 -17.77 -0.76
C ILE A 69 -10.15 -17.30 0.01
N LEU A 70 -10.02 -16.32 0.91
CA LEU A 70 -11.14 -15.79 1.67
C LEU A 70 -12.20 -15.14 0.78
N CYS A 71 -11.78 -14.48 -0.29
CA CYS A 71 -12.67 -13.92 -1.31
C CYS A 71 -13.38 -15.03 -2.10
N TYR A 72 -12.64 -16.07 -2.51
CA TYR A 72 -13.21 -17.22 -3.21
C TYR A 72 -14.24 -17.95 -2.35
N CYS A 73 -13.92 -18.25 -1.10
CA CYS A 73 -14.84 -18.87 -0.15
C CYS A 73 -16.11 -18.03 0.08
N ALA A 74 -16.03 -16.69 -0.01
CA ALA A 74 -17.20 -15.83 0.08
C ALA A 74 -18.08 -15.93 -1.19
N ASN A 75 -17.48 -15.97 -2.37
CA ASN A 75 -18.20 -16.18 -3.62
C ASN A 75 -18.86 -17.57 -3.66
N ALA A 76 -18.14 -18.61 -3.25
CA ALA A 76 -18.59 -20.00 -3.25
C ALA A 76 -19.75 -20.27 -2.28
N LYS A 77 -19.90 -19.45 -1.22
CA LYS A 77 -21.05 -19.52 -0.31
C LYS A 77 -22.33 -18.88 -0.87
N GLY A 78 -22.20 -18.02 -1.87
CA GLY A 78 -23.33 -17.43 -2.59
C GLY A 78 -23.71 -18.27 -3.79
N ASP A 79 -23.76 -17.67 -4.97
CA ASP A 79 -24.09 -18.35 -6.23
C ASP A 79 -22.92 -19.13 -6.87
N ASN A 80 -21.68 -18.97 -6.37
CA ASN A 80 -20.45 -19.57 -6.89
C ASN A 80 -20.20 -19.33 -8.40
N LYS A 81 -20.66 -18.19 -8.94
CA LYS A 81 -20.45 -17.82 -10.34
C LYS A 81 -19.47 -16.65 -10.48
N GLU A 82 -18.88 -16.52 -11.68
CA GLU A 82 -18.15 -15.33 -12.14
C GLU A 82 -17.12 -14.78 -11.13
N PHE A 83 -16.41 -15.67 -10.41
CA PHE A 83 -15.50 -15.27 -9.33
C PHE A 83 -14.41 -14.34 -9.84
N ILE A 84 -13.76 -14.70 -10.96
CA ILE A 84 -12.63 -13.94 -11.52
C ILE A 84 -13.10 -12.56 -11.97
N GLU A 85 -14.24 -12.47 -12.64
CA GLU A 85 -14.84 -11.22 -13.10
C GLU A 85 -15.17 -10.31 -11.92
N ARG A 86 -15.81 -10.84 -10.86
CA ARG A 86 -16.11 -10.08 -9.64
C ARG A 86 -14.85 -9.65 -8.92
N TYR A 87 -13.88 -10.56 -8.78
CA TYR A 87 -12.62 -10.29 -8.10
C TYR A 87 -11.88 -9.12 -8.75
N ILE A 88 -11.77 -9.13 -10.09
CA ILE A 88 -11.06 -8.08 -10.83
C ILE A 88 -11.87 -6.79 -10.90
N CYS A 89 -13.15 -6.86 -11.28
CA CYS A 89 -13.96 -5.66 -11.49
C CYS A 89 -14.26 -4.93 -10.18
N ILE A 90 -14.57 -5.64 -9.10
CA ILE A 90 -14.81 -5.05 -7.77
C ILE A 90 -13.48 -4.74 -7.08
N GLY A 91 -12.45 -5.56 -7.29
CA GLY A 91 -11.11 -5.34 -6.75
C GLY A 91 -10.47 -4.06 -7.27
N PHE A 92 -10.69 -3.69 -8.53
CA PHE A 92 -10.07 -2.50 -9.11
C PHE A 92 -10.44 -1.19 -8.37
N PRO A 93 -11.72 -0.83 -8.16
CA PRO A 93 -12.07 0.36 -7.36
C PRO A 93 -11.49 0.35 -5.94
N ILE A 94 -11.40 -0.83 -5.31
CA ILE A 94 -10.82 -0.96 -3.98
C ILE A 94 -9.32 -0.73 -4.06
N ALA A 95 -8.63 -1.30 -5.05
CA ALA A 95 -7.20 -1.09 -5.27
C ALA A 95 -6.87 0.40 -5.48
N VAL A 96 -7.68 1.14 -6.24
CA VAL A 96 -7.53 2.59 -6.41
C VAL A 96 -7.64 3.34 -5.08
N GLN A 97 -8.64 3.02 -4.26
CA GLN A 97 -8.81 3.66 -2.95
C GLN A 97 -7.67 3.34 -1.99
N VAL A 98 -7.24 2.08 -1.99
CA VAL A 98 -6.16 1.56 -1.15
C VAL A 98 -4.83 2.22 -1.55
N PHE A 99 -4.56 2.33 -2.84
CA PHE A 99 -3.39 3.03 -3.36
C PHE A 99 -3.37 4.52 -2.96
N ILE A 100 -4.50 5.22 -3.05
CA ILE A 100 -4.58 6.62 -2.58
C ILE A 100 -4.29 6.70 -1.08
N LEU A 101 -4.85 5.79 -0.28
CA LEU A 101 -4.60 5.72 1.16
C LEU A 101 -3.11 5.48 1.45
N GLU A 102 -2.49 4.54 0.75
CA GLU A 102 -1.08 4.19 0.88
C GLU A 102 -0.16 5.37 0.55
N VAL A 103 -0.40 6.05 -0.58
CA VAL A 103 0.35 7.27 -0.96
C VAL A 103 0.25 8.34 0.13
N VAL A 104 -0.93 8.54 0.70
CA VAL A 104 -1.12 9.51 1.80
C VAL A 104 -0.37 9.09 3.06
N LEU A 105 -0.43 7.81 3.44
CA LEU A 105 0.23 7.30 4.65
C LEU A 105 1.76 7.37 4.53
N ILE A 106 2.32 6.95 3.39
CA ILE A 106 3.76 7.08 3.10
C ILE A 106 4.18 8.55 3.13
N GLY A 107 3.40 9.44 2.53
CA GLY A 107 3.66 10.88 2.58
C GLY A 107 3.72 11.44 4.00
N ILE A 108 2.83 10.98 4.89
CA ILE A 108 2.83 11.37 6.31
C ILE A 108 4.08 10.85 7.01
N ILE A 109 4.44 9.57 6.83
CA ILE A 109 5.62 8.94 7.45
C ILE A 109 6.91 9.65 7.03
N ASN A 110 7.06 9.93 5.73
CA ASN A 110 8.23 10.65 5.21
C ASN A 110 8.30 12.08 5.76
N PHE A 111 7.16 12.77 5.87
CA PHE A 111 7.11 14.11 6.45
C PHE A 111 7.49 14.12 7.93
N THR A 112 6.95 13.20 8.74
CA THR A 112 7.27 13.12 10.18
C THR A 112 8.73 12.75 10.41
N THR A 113 9.27 11.81 9.63
CA THR A 113 10.69 11.42 9.69
C THR A 113 11.61 12.59 9.32
N GLY A 114 11.28 13.31 8.24
CA GLY A 114 11.99 14.52 7.83
C GLY A 114 12.00 15.61 8.90
N LEU A 115 10.85 15.85 9.54
CA LEU A 115 10.72 16.81 10.64
C LEU A 115 11.54 16.39 11.87
N GLY A 116 11.52 15.10 12.23
CA GLY A 116 12.32 14.55 13.32
C GLY A 116 13.81 14.76 13.11
N MET A 117 14.33 14.42 11.93
CA MET A 117 15.73 14.65 11.55
C MET A 117 16.11 16.14 11.65
N PHE A 118 15.24 17.03 11.18
CA PHE A 118 15.47 18.47 11.27
C PHE A 118 15.58 18.96 12.71
N ILE A 119 14.63 18.56 13.58
CA ILE A 119 14.61 18.94 15.00
C ILE A 119 15.86 18.42 15.73
N SER A 120 16.24 17.16 15.53
CA SER A 120 17.42 16.57 16.16
C SER A 120 18.71 17.28 15.75
N LYS A 121 18.83 17.68 14.48
CA LYS A 121 19.97 18.47 13.99
C LYS A 121 20.03 19.84 14.67
N MET A 122 18.90 20.53 14.80
CA MET A 122 18.81 21.82 15.48
C MET A 122 19.19 21.70 16.96
N TRP A 123 18.71 20.66 17.65
CA TRP A 123 19.05 20.39 19.04
C TRP A 123 20.54 20.15 19.24
N TYR A 124 21.15 19.33 18.39
CA TYR A 124 22.58 19.02 18.46
C TYR A 124 23.45 20.27 18.27
N ILE A 125 23.12 21.12 17.27
CA ILE A 125 23.82 22.40 17.05
C ILE A 125 23.70 23.32 18.28
N ALA A 126 22.50 23.39 18.88
CA ALA A 126 22.28 24.19 20.09
C ALA A 126 23.11 23.66 21.28
N ALA A 127 23.15 22.34 21.49
CA ALA A 127 23.92 21.72 22.55
C ALA A 127 25.43 21.98 22.40
N MET A 128 25.96 21.92 21.18
CA MET A 128 27.36 22.26 20.90
C MET A 128 27.69 23.73 21.20
N ALA A 129 26.81 24.65 20.81
CA ALA A 129 26.99 26.07 21.06
C ALA A 129 27.06 26.37 22.57
N ILE A 130 26.28 25.66 23.39
CA ILE A 130 26.29 25.78 24.85
C ILE A 130 27.60 25.22 25.45
N ASN A 131 28.09 24.09 24.92
CA ASN A 131 29.28 23.40 25.46
C ASN A 131 30.62 23.96 24.94
N GLY A 132 30.62 24.95 24.05
CA GLY A 132 31.83 25.54 23.47
C GLY A 132 32.62 24.60 22.57
N THR A 133 32.02 23.50 22.12
CA THR A 133 32.64 22.50 21.24
C THR A 133 32.42 22.86 19.78
N SER A 134 33.50 22.92 18.98
CA SER A 134 33.41 23.10 17.52
C SER A 134 33.67 21.77 16.81
N LEU A 135 32.61 21.13 16.29
CA LEU A 135 32.71 20.04 15.32
C LEU A 135 32.56 20.62 13.91
N SER A 136 33.25 20.00 12.96
CA SER A 136 33.03 20.28 11.55
C SER A 136 31.64 19.80 11.12
N ARG A 137 31.06 20.44 10.10
CA ARG A 137 29.74 20.08 9.56
C ARG A 137 29.62 18.60 9.20
N GLY A 138 30.70 17.98 8.72
CA GLY A 138 30.74 16.55 8.38
C GLY A 138 30.66 15.61 9.59
N GLU A 139 31.25 15.98 10.73
CA GLU A 139 31.17 15.17 11.95
C GLU A 139 29.76 15.21 12.56
N ILE A 140 29.07 16.35 12.44
CA ILE A 140 27.66 16.49 12.84
C ILE A 140 26.79 15.55 12.00
N ASP A 141 26.97 15.56 10.68
CA ASP A 141 26.17 14.74 9.78
C ASP A 141 26.43 13.24 10.03
N ILE A 142 27.66 12.81 10.34
CA ILE A 142 27.99 11.42 10.69
C ILE A 142 27.40 11.00 12.05
N GLN A 143 27.47 11.84 13.09
CA GLN A 143 26.88 11.50 14.38
C GLN A 143 25.36 11.45 14.34
N VAL A 144 24.73 12.40 13.64
CA VAL A 144 23.29 12.37 13.38
C VAL A 144 22.96 11.10 12.58
N HIS A 145 23.71 10.78 11.53
CA HIS A 145 23.47 9.56 10.77
C HIS A 145 23.60 8.28 11.63
N ASN A 146 24.61 8.18 12.49
CA ASN A 146 24.81 7.02 13.38
C ASN A 146 23.72 6.90 14.47
N MET A 147 23.21 8.01 15.00
CA MET A 147 22.04 7.97 15.89
C MET A 147 20.79 7.47 15.16
N PHE A 148 20.72 7.72 13.85
CA PHE A 148 19.59 7.39 13.00
C PHE A 148 19.77 6.06 12.23
N GLY A 149 20.92 5.39 12.29
CA GLY A 149 21.14 4.08 11.68
C GLY A 149 20.18 3.00 12.22
N ASN A 150 19.75 3.12 13.48
CA ASN A 150 18.69 2.27 14.05
C ASN A 150 17.28 2.58 13.51
N ILE A 151 17.08 3.74 12.87
CA ILE A 151 15.78 4.12 12.29
C ILE A 151 15.50 3.35 11.00
N ILE A 152 16.53 2.97 10.23
CA ILE A 152 16.37 2.17 9.01
C ILE A 152 15.64 0.85 9.33
N THR A 153 16.07 0.13 10.37
CA THR A 153 15.40 -1.11 10.81
C THR A 153 13.99 -0.88 11.37
N VAL A 154 13.70 0.31 11.89
CA VAL A 154 12.36 0.67 12.36
C VAL A 154 11.45 0.95 11.17
N THR A 155 11.95 1.64 10.13
CA THR A 155 11.20 1.96 8.92
C THR A 155 10.81 0.71 8.13
N GLU A 156 11.67 -0.31 8.05
CA GLU A 156 11.30 -1.59 7.41
C GLU A 156 10.13 -2.28 8.13
N ILE A 157 10.15 -2.30 9.47
CA ILE A 157 9.08 -2.89 10.28
C ILE A 157 7.80 -2.07 10.13
N GLU A 158 7.89 -0.74 10.14
CA GLU A 158 6.75 0.16 9.93
C GLU A 158 6.11 -0.05 8.55
N ASN A 159 6.92 -0.17 7.50
CA ASN A 159 6.45 -0.45 6.14
C ASN A 159 5.78 -1.82 6.05
N MET A 160 6.36 -2.87 6.65
CA MET A 160 5.73 -4.20 6.70
C MET A 160 4.37 -4.15 7.42
N ILE A 161 4.29 -3.44 8.56
CA ILE A 161 3.04 -3.29 9.31
C ILE A 161 2.01 -2.53 8.46
N LEU A 162 2.43 -1.49 7.76
CA LEU A 162 1.58 -0.71 6.87
C LEU A 162 1.04 -1.58 5.74
N GLU A 163 1.90 -2.29 5.01
CA GLU A 163 1.54 -3.22 3.93
C GLU A 163 0.58 -4.31 4.44
N PHE A 164 0.83 -4.85 5.63
CA PHE A 164 -0.07 -5.80 6.27
C PHE A 164 -1.47 -5.23 6.48
N ILE A 165 -1.57 -4.05 7.09
CA ILE A 165 -2.84 -3.39 7.42
C ILE A 165 -3.60 -3.05 6.13
N VAL A 166 -2.90 -2.48 5.14
CA VAL A 166 -3.42 -2.07 3.84
C VAL A 166 -3.91 -3.28 3.05
N GLY A 167 -3.11 -4.36 2.98
CA GLY A 167 -3.48 -5.61 2.33
C GLY A 167 -4.66 -6.30 3.01
N LEU A 168 -4.66 -6.38 4.34
CA LEU A 168 -5.79 -6.93 5.11
C LEU A 168 -7.06 -6.12 4.87
N TYR A 169 -6.97 -4.79 4.88
CA TYR A 169 -8.09 -3.90 4.57
C TYR A 169 -8.64 -4.14 3.17
N PHE A 170 -7.77 -4.24 2.14
CA PHE A 170 -8.15 -4.55 0.76
C PHE A 170 -8.97 -5.84 0.71
N TYR A 171 -8.45 -6.94 1.25
CA TYR A 171 -9.09 -8.25 1.17
C TYR A 171 -10.38 -8.34 1.99
N LEU A 172 -10.44 -7.73 3.17
CA LEU A 172 -11.66 -7.70 3.97
C LEU A 172 -12.77 -6.91 3.26
N ARG A 173 -12.42 -5.77 2.64
CA ARG A 173 -13.37 -4.96 1.87
C ARG A 173 -13.83 -5.68 0.61
N LEU A 174 -12.91 -6.26 -0.16
CA LEU A 174 -13.23 -7.03 -1.37
C LEU A 174 -14.12 -8.23 -1.05
N ARG A 175 -13.79 -8.98 -0.01
CA ARG A 175 -14.63 -10.08 0.48
C ARG A 175 -16.04 -9.61 0.81
N SER A 176 -16.20 -8.47 1.47
CA SER A 176 -17.51 -7.90 1.80
C SER A 176 -18.32 -7.57 0.54
N SER A 177 -17.67 -6.93 -0.44
CA SER A 177 -18.31 -6.56 -1.71
C SER A 177 -18.62 -7.77 -2.59
N ILE A 178 -17.79 -8.81 -2.59
CA ILE A 178 -18.09 -10.10 -3.25
C ILE A 178 -19.32 -10.76 -2.63
N LYS A 179 -19.49 -10.73 -1.30
CA LYS A 179 -20.72 -11.24 -0.67
C LYS A 179 -21.97 -10.51 -1.16
N ILE A 180 -21.90 -9.20 -1.36
CA ILE A 180 -23.01 -8.41 -1.90
C ILE A 180 -23.33 -8.84 -3.34
N ALA A 181 -22.31 -9.15 -4.13
CA ALA A 181 -22.49 -9.57 -5.52
C ALA A 181 -23.05 -11.00 -5.64
N ALA A 182 -22.68 -11.90 -4.72
CA ALA A 182 -22.98 -13.33 -4.78
C ALA A 182 -24.29 -13.76 -4.08
N HIS A 183 -24.84 -12.91 -3.20
CA HIS A 183 -26.06 -13.17 -2.41
C HIS A 183 -27.09 -12.07 -2.63
#